data_AF-A0A917Q331-F1
#
_entry.id   AF-A0A917Q331-F1
#
_cell.length_a   1.000
_cell.length_b   1.000
_cell.length_c   1.000
_cell.angle_alpha   90.00
_cell.angle_beta   90.00
_cell.angle_gamma   90.00
#
_symmetry.space_group_name_H-M   'P 1'
#
loop_
_entity.id
_entity.type
_entity.pdbx_description
1 polymer ?
#
loop_
_entity_poly.entity_id
_entity_poly.type
_entity_poly.pdbx_seq_one_letter_code
_entity_poly.pdbx_strand_id
1 'polypeptide(L)'
;MISMGEEVLHSREIKLRLIDMEYQGLSGEELKKEIQRLYVEEYGEKLPADIDIFSSSEANSLEGGKSGYDGTAIHFKSKENGIDEVYIISQGSQGGEDWEYNIKAMLAGQDIGQAEATDKFVSEAKKRFGAGDSTSMIGLSHSLAHNNNTTAHLLYDTFDQVYSVNGAQTNFYQIYNNKKAVGLDRTGVFFRFDLFRRTTLQ
;
A
#
# COMPACT_ATOMS: atom_id res chain seq x y z
N MET A 1 11.48 -20.52 -4.14
CA MET A 1 10.40 -19.93 -4.96
C MET A 1 9.12 -20.67 -4.61
N ILE A 2 8.34 -20.09 -3.71
CA ILE A 2 6.98 -20.55 -3.45
C ILE A 2 6.14 -19.96 -4.59
N SER A 3 5.40 -20.82 -5.30
CA SER A 3 4.43 -20.37 -6.29
C SER A 3 3.36 -19.59 -5.54
N MET A 4 3.36 -18.27 -5.65
CA MET A 4 2.18 -17.51 -5.24
C MET A 4 1.03 -17.95 -6.15
N GLY A 5 -0.11 -18.30 -5.54
CA GLY A 5 -1.35 -18.42 -6.30
C GLY A 5 -1.65 -17.11 -7.02
N GLU A 6 -2.53 -17.16 -8.01
CA GLU A 6 -3.02 -15.96 -8.66
C GLU A 6 -3.71 -15.07 -7.61
N GLU A 7 -3.29 -13.80 -7.51
CA GLU A 7 -3.85 -12.85 -6.55
C GLU A 7 -5.37 -12.73 -6.71
N VAL A 8 -6.10 -12.55 -5.61
CA VAL A 8 -7.56 -12.37 -5.68
C VAL A 8 -7.92 -11.18 -6.57
N LEU A 9 -7.13 -10.11 -6.51
CA LEU A 9 -7.25 -8.93 -7.38
C LEU A 9 -6.14 -8.95 -8.42
N HIS A 10 -6.24 -9.77 -9.46
CA HIS A 10 -5.17 -9.93 -10.45
C HIS A 10 -5.12 -8.83 -11.52
N SER A 11 -6.24 -8.13 -11.79
CA SER A 11 -6.27 -7.06 -12.80
C SER A 11 -5.79 -5.71 -12.25
N ARG A 12 -5.24 -4.88 -13.15
CA ARG A 12 -4.75 -3.55 -12.80
C ARG A 12 -5.91 -2.60 -12.49
N GLU A 13 -6.99 -2.78 -13.23
CA GLU A 13 -8.20 -1.98 -13.25
C GLU A 13 -8.90 -2.02 -11.90
N ILE A 14 -9.09 -3.20 -11.29
CA ILE A 14 -9.71 -3.29 -9.97
C ILE A 14 -8.85 -2.65 -8.88
N LYS A 15 -7.51 -2.82 -8.94
CA LYS A 15 -6.58 -2.18 -7.99
C LYS A 15 -6.66 -0.66 -8.08
N LEU A 16 -6.78 -0.13 -9.30
CA LEU A 16 -6.97 1.30 -9.54
C LEU A 16 -8.30 1.81 -8.98
N ARG A 17 -9.38 1.08 -9.19
CA ARG A 17 -10.71 1.44 -8.67
C ARG A 17 -10.75 1.38 -7.14
N LEU A 18 -10.04 0.45 -6.52
CA LEU A 18 -9.88 0.41 -5.06
C LEU A 18 -9.13 1.61 -4.50
N ILE A 19 -8.03 1.97 -5.15
CA ILE A 19 -7.28 3.18 -4.80
C ILE A 19 -8.19 4.42 -4.89
N ASP A 20 -9.03 4.53 -5.93
CA ASP A 20 -9.96 5.65 -6.08
C ASP A 20 -11.05 5.66 -5.00
N MET A 21 -11.62 4.49 -4.66
CA MET A 21 -12.66 4.38 -3.64
C MET A 21 -12.21 4.83 -2.25
N GLU A 22 -10.93 4.69 -1.92
CA GLU A 22 -10.38 5.18 -0.66
C GLU A 22 -10.60 6.70 -0.48
N TYR A 23 -10.55 7.47 -1.58
CA TYR A 23 -10.79 8.92 -1.57
C TYR A 23 -12.28 9.28 -1.39
N GLN A 24 -13.18 8.31 -1.47
CA GLN A 24 -14.63 8.53 -1.35
C GLN A 24 -15.13 8.49 0.10
N GLY A 25 -14.29 8.05 1.06
CA GLY A 25 -14.61 8.07 2.49
C GLY A 25 -15.78 7.16 2.88
N LEU A 26 -15.94 6.03 2.19
CA LEU A 26 -17.01 5.06 2.42
C LEU A 26 -16.86 4.40 3.79
N SER A 27 -17.99 4.09 4.45
CA SER A 27 -17.95 3.24 5.65
C SER A 27 -17.52 1.80 5.30
N GLY A 28 -17.04 1.02 6.29
CA GLY A 28 -16.60 -0.35 6.05
C GLY A 28 -17.65 -1.25 5.37
N GLU A 29 -18.92 -1.13 5.75
CA GLU A 29 -20.01 -1.90 5.11
C GLU A 29 -20.32 -1.44 3.69
N GLU A 30 -20.20 -0.14 3.40
CA GLU A 30 -20.35 0.39 2.04
C GLU A 30 -19.18 -0.06 1.17
N LEU A 31 -17.95 0.11 1.65
CA LEU A 31 -16.74 -0.31 0.96
C LEU A 31 -16.78 -1.81 0.63
N LYS A 32 -17.22 -2.65 1.57
CA LYS A 32 -17.39 -4.11 1.34
C LYS A 32 -18.34 -4.41 0.19
N LYS A 33 -19.50 -3.74 0.13
CA LYS A 33 -20.48 -3.92 -0.95
C LYS A 33 -19.93 -3.43 -2.28
N GLU A 34 -19.25 -2.29 -2.28
CA GLU A 34 -18.62 -1.74 -3.48
C GLU A 34 -17.54 -2.69 -4.01
N ILE A 35 -16.65 -3.22 -3.17
CA ILE A 35 -15.64 -4.22 -3.55
C ILE A 35 -16.30 -5.44 -4.20
N GLN A 36 -17.36 -5.98 -3.60
CA GLN A 36 -18.08 -7.14 -4.17
C GLN A 36 -18.70 -6.81 -5.54
N ARG A 37 -19.27 -5.60 -5.69
CA ARG A 37 -19.82 -5.14 -6.97
C ARG A 37 -18.72 -5.01 -8.02
N LEU A 38 -17.62 -4.34 -7.67
CA LEU A 38 -16.45 -4.16 -8.54
C LEU A 38 -15.90 -5.50 -9.03
N TYR A 39 -15.80 -6.49 -8.14
CA TYR A 39 -15.30 -7.81 -8.49
C TYR A 39 -16.17 -8.50 -9.55
N VAL A 40 -17.50 -8.42 -9.40
CA VAL A 40 -18.44 -8.97 -10.40
C VAL A 40 -18.38 -8.20 -11.71
N GLU A 41 -18.25 -6.88 -11.67
CA GLU A 41 -18.12 -6.05 -12.88
C GLU A 41 -16.83 -6.38 -13.66
N GLU A 42 -15.73 -6.61 -12.94
CA GLU A 42 -14.41 -6.85 -13.53
C GLU A 42 -14.24 -8.30 -14.02
N TYR A 43 -14.65 -9.28 -13.21
CA TYR A 43 -14.37 -10.70 -13.47
C TYR A 43 -15.59 -11.51 -13.91
N GLY A 44 -16.79 -10.92 -13.85
CA GLY A 44 -18.04 -11.59 -14.25
C GLY A 44 -18.54 -12.65 -13.27
N GLU A 45 -17.88 -12.81 -12.13
CA GLU A 45 -18.20 -13.81 -11.11
C GLU A 45 -18.18 -13.24 -9.69
N LYS A 46 -18.70 -14.00 -8.73
CA LYS A 46 -18.73 -13.56 -7.33
C LYS A 46 -17.35 -13.70 -6.71
N LEU A 47 -16.96 -12.70 -5.91
CA LEU A 47 -15.73 -12.75 -5.12
C LEU A 47 -15.68 -14.06 -4.29
N PRO A 48 -14.65 -14.90 -4.50
CA PRO A 48 -14.54 -16.20 -3.83
C PRO A 48 -13.93 -16.09 -2.42
N ALA A 49 -14.12 -14.97 -1.72
CA ALA A 49 -13.52 -14.69 -0.42
C ALA A 49 -14.42 -13.83 0.47
N ASP A 50 -14.29 -14.03 1.77
CA ASP A 50 -14.81 -13.12 2.79
C ASP A 50 -13.96 -11.85 2.82
N ILE A 51 -14.59 -10.71 3.15
CA ILE A 51 -13.94 -9.40 3.28
C ILE A 51 -14.06 -8.93 4.72
N ASP A 52 -12.92 -8.63 5.34
CA ASP A 52 -12.82 -7.85 6.57
C ASP A 52 -12.08 -6.53 6.29
N ILE A 53 -12.54 -5.44 6.92
CA ILE A 53 -12.00 -4.09 6.73
C ILE A 53 -11.51 -3.54 8.07
N PHE A 54 -10.41 -2.80 8.03
CA PHE A 54 -9.84 -2.09 9.17
C PHE A 54 -9.28 -0.75 8.71
N SER A 55 -9.78 0.35 9.28
CA SER A 55 -9.32 1.71 8.96
C SER A 55 -8.22 2.17 9.90
N SER A 56 -7.31 3.02 9.43
CA SER A 56 -6.33 3.73 10.27
C SER A 56 -6.98 4.58 11.35
N SER A 57 -8.23 5.00 11.17
CA SER A 57 -9.00 5.71 12.21
C SER A 57 -9.31 4.83 13.44
N GLU A 58 -9.28 3.51 13.28
CA GLU A 58 -9.46 2.51 14.35
C GLU A 58 -8.11 2.03 14.94
N ALA A 59 -6.99 2.52 14.39
CA ALA A 59 -5.65 2.07 14.76
C ALA A 59 -5.08 2.84 15.96
N ASN A 60 -4.97 2.16 17.09
CA ASN A 60 -4.43 2.74 18.33
C ASN A 60 -2.96 3.19 18.15
N SER A 61 -2.16 2.52 17.33
CA SER A 61 -0.76 2.89 17.06
C SER A 61 -0.59 4.25 16.38
N LEU A 62 -1.66 4.79 15.80
CA LEU A 62 -1.68 6.05 15.08
C LEU A 62 -2.34 7.17 15.89
N GLU A 63 -2.76 6.90 17.12
CA GLU A 63 -3.38 7.89 18.02
C GLU A 63 -2.50 9.15 18.15
N GLY A 64 -3.13 10.30 17.96
CA GLY A 64 -2.48 11.62 17.99
C GLY A 64 -2.09 12.17 16.61
N GLY A 65 -2.32 11.44 15.51
CA GLY A 65 -2.38 11.97 14.14
C GLY A 65 -1.10 12.66 13.63
N LYS A 66 0.04 12.46 14.29
CA LYS A 66 1.25 13.26 14.07
C LYS A 66 1.86 13.08 12.68
N SER A 67 1.67 11.91 12.06
CA SER A 67 2.18 11.63 10.72
C SER A 67 1.22 12.08 9.61
N GLY A 68 -0.07 12.27 9.91
CA GLY A 68 -1.10 12.47 8.88
C GLY A 68 -1.32 11.27 7.95
N TYR A 69 -0.88 10.07 8.35
CA TYR A 69 -1.14 8.85 7.58
C TYR A 69 -2.61 8.48 7.65
N ASP A 70 -3.19 8.16 6.49
CA ASP A 70 -4.54 7.64 6.35
C ASP A 70 -4.53 6.45 5.39
N GLY A 71 -5.29 5.42 5.72
CA GLY A 71 -5.40 4.24 4.89
C GLY A 71 -6.33 3.16 5.44
N THR A 72 -6.69 2.25 4.55
CA THR A 72 -7.62 1.16 4.82
C THR A 72 -6.97 -0.17 4.50
N ALA A 73 -7.10 -1.12 5.42
CA ALA A 73 -6.70 -2.50 5.22
C ALA A 73 -7.93 -3.35 4.87
N ILE A 74 -7.80 -4.16 3.83
CA ILE A 74 -8.83 -5.07 3.32
C ILE A 74 -8.25 -6.47 3.34
N HIS A 75 -8.83 -7.36 4.14
CA HIS A 75 -8.45 -8.77 4.19
C HIS A 75 -9.41 -9.60 3.37
N PHE A 76 -8.89 -10.26 2.34
CA PHE A 76 -9.59 -11.31 1.61
C PHE A 76 -9.18 -12.66 2.17
N LYS A 77 -10.17 -13.45 2.62
CA LYS A 77 -9.92 -14.77 3.21
C LYS A 77 -10.89 -15.81 2.67
N SER A 78 -10.34 -16.94 2.23
CA SER A 78 -11.11 -18.15 1.95
C SER A 78 -10.25 -19.38 2.14
N LYS A 79 -10.63 -20.23 3.10
CA LYS A 79 -9.94 -21.51 3.31
C LYS A 79 -10.17 -22.48 2.15
N GLU A 80 -11.36 -22.43 1.53
CA GLU A 80 -11.74 -23.31 0.42
C GLU A 80 -10.92 -23.00 -0.83
N ASN A 81 -10.72 -21.72 -1.11
CA ASN A 81 -10.02 -21.24 -2.31
C ASN A 81 -8.53 -20.96 -2.07
N GLY A 82 -8.03 -21.18 -0.85
CA GLY A 82 -6.63 -20.95 -0.48
C GLY A 82 -6.23 -19.47 -0.48
N ILE A 83 -7.18 -18.56 -0.24
CA ILE A 83 -6.99 -17.11 -0.27
C ILE A 83 -6.71 -16.61 1.16
N ASP A 84 -5.60 -15.89 1.32
CA ASP A 84 -5.24 -15.18 2.54
C ASP A 84 -4.37 -13.97 2.17
N GLU A 85 -5.02 -12.87 1.79
CA GLU A 85 -4.38 -11.69 1.21
C GLU A 85 -4.89 -10.42 1.90
N VAL A 86 -3.97 -9.57 2.34
CA VAL A 86 -4.30 -8.26 2.92
C VAL A 86 -3.80 -7.16 1.99
N TYR A 87 -4.74 -6.35 1.51
CA TYR A 87 -4.48 -5.17 0.72
C TYR A 87 -4.52 -3.93 1.61
N ILE A 88 -3.46 -3.14 1.59
CA ILE A 88 -3.35 -1.89 2.35
C ILE A 88 -3.43 -0.74 1.36
N ILE A 89 -4.55 -0.02 1.35
CA ILE A 89 -4.72 1.18 0.53
C ILE A 89 -4.25 2.37 1.35
N SER A 90 -3.15 2.99 0.94
CA SER A 90 -2.60 4.17 1.60
C SER A 90 -2.91 5.44 0.80
N GLN A 91 -3.45 6.46 1.46
CA GLN A 91 -3.79 7.72 0.83
C GLN A 91 -2.58 8.61 0.59
N GLY A 92 -2.49 9.17 -0.61
CA GLY A 92 -1.64 10.33 -0.91
C GLY A 92 -2.32 11.65 -0.52
N SER A 93 -1.64 12.77 -0.74
CA SER A 93 -2.19 14.10 -0.44
C SER A 93 -3.46 14.44 -1.25
N GLN A 94 -4.41 15.15 -0.64
CA GLN A 94 -5.78 15.39 -1.15
C GLN A 94 -6.05 16.83 -1.68
N GLY A 95 -5.04 17.66 -2.00
CA GLY A 95 -5.22 19.08 -2.42
C GLY A 95 -4.77 19.37 -3.87
N GLY A 96 -5.35 20.37 -4.57
CA GLY A 96 -5.36 20.44 -6.06
C GLY A 96 -4.53 21.50 -6.83
N GLU A 97 -3.98 22.57 -6.25
CA GLU A 97 -3.09 23.49 -7.01
C GLU A 97 -1.68 23.63 -6.41
N ASP A 98 -1.54 23.25 -5.14
CA ASP A 98 -0.30 23.10 -4.35
C ASP A 98 0.21 21.64 -4.30
N TRP A 99 -0.57 20.67 -4.77
CA TRP A 99 -0.25 19.22 -4.85
C TRP A 99 1.14 18.96 -5.42
N GLU A 100 1.50 19.90 -6.28
CA GLU A 100 2.46 19.89 -7.34
C GLU A 100 3.70 20.72 -7.02
N TYR A 101 3.70 21.59 -5.99
CA TYR A 101 4.93 22.27 -5.53
C TYR A 101 5.55 21.57 -4.30
N ASN A 102 4.78 20.74 -3.60
CA ASN A 102 5.09 20.24 -2.26
C ASN A 102 5.50 18.76 -2.22
N ILE A 103 4.99 17.96 -3.15
CA ILE A 103 5.77 16.83 -3.69
C ILE A 103 7.15 17.33 -4.14
N LYS A 104 7.38 18.61 -4.43
CA LYS A 104 8.70 19.11 -4.87
C LYS A 104 9.61 19.61 -3.75
N ALA A 105 9.21 19.55 -2.48
CA ALA A 105 10.16 19.42 -1.38
C ALA A 105 10.33 17.94 -0.96
N MET A 106 9.67 17.00 -1.67
CA MET A 106 9.77 15.54 -1.49
C MET A 106 11.20 15.20 -1.15
N LEU A 107 11.39 14.53 -0.02
CA LEU A 107 12.68 13.94 0.34
C LEU A 107 13.75 14.96 0.79
N ALA A 108 13.44 16.24 1.01
CA ALA A 108 14.44 17.25 1.38
C ALA A 108 14.96 17.16 2.84
N GLY A 109 14.84 16.04 3.56
CA GLY A 109 16.09 15.28 3.70
C GLY A 109 16.04 13.85 4.26
N GLN A 110 15.16 13.48 5.20
CA GLN A 110 15.18 12.16 5.86
C GLN A 110 13.88 11.70 6.53
N ASP A 111 12.83 12.52 6.59
CA ASP A 111 11.64 12.17 7.38
C ASP A 111 10.94 10.93 6.80
N ILE A 112 10.82 9.90 7.65
CA ILE A 112 10.19 8.61 7.36
C ILE A 112 8.97 8.38 8.25
N GLY A 113 8.48 9.39 8.98
CA GLY A 113 7.38 9.24 9.93
C GLY A 113 6.09 8.68 9.31
N GLN A 114 5.80 9.02 8.05
CA GLN A 114 4.68 8.40 7.33
C GLN A 114 4.96 6.94 6.94
N ALA A 115 6.20 6.57 6.60
CA ALA A 115 6.57 5.18 6.33
C ALA A 115 6.56 4.33 7.62
N GLU A 116 7.01 4.87 8.75
CA GLU A 116 6.87 4.24 10.06
C GLU A 116 5.41 4.07 10.47
N ALA A 117 4.57 5.07 10.19
CA ALA A 117 3.13 4.98 10.43
C ALA A 117 2.49 3.91 9.54
N THR A 118 2.90 3.81 8.26
CA THR A 118 2.50 2.72 7.38
C THR A 118 2.88 1.37 8.00
N ASP A 119 4.13 1.16 8.40
CA ASP A 119 4.58 -0.10 8.99
C ASP A 119 3.82 -0.49 10.27
N LYS A 120 3.57 0.49 11.16
CA LYS A 120 2.76 0.30 12.37
C LYS A 120 1.33 -0.08 12.04
N PHE A 121 0.71 0.62 11.08
CA PHE A 121 -0.65 0.32 10.64
C PHE A 121 -0.75 -1.09 10.07
N VAL A 122 0.18 -1.47 9.19
CA VAL A 122 0.23 -2.82 8.62
C VAL A 122 0.42 -3.87 9.71
N SER A 123 1.29 -3.60 10.69
CA SER A 123 1.50 -4.49 11.84
C SER A 123 0.25 -4.64 12.71
N GLU A 124 -0.53 -3.58 12.90
CA GLU A 124 -1.82 -3.67 13.61
C GLU A 124 -2.89 -4.38 12.79
N ALA A 125 -2.97 -4.11 11.48
CA ALA A 125 -3.86 -4.83 10.57
C ALA A 125 -3.57 -6.33 10.60
N LYS A 126 -2.29 -6.74 10.52
CA LYS A 126 -1.87 -8.14 10.65
C LYS A 126 -2.39 -8.77 11.94
N LYS A 127 -2.21 -8.08 13.08
CA LYS A 127 -2.71 -8.56 14.39
C LYS A 127 -4.23 -8.62 14.43
N ARG A 128 -4.91 -7.60 13.92
CA ARG A 128 -6.38 -7.46 13.91
C ARG A 128 -7.06 -8.55 13.10
N PHE A 129 -6.45 -8.96 12.00
CA PHE A 129 -6.95 -10.03 11.12
C PHE A 129 -6.46 -11.43 11.52
N GLY A 130 -5.50 -11.51 12.46
CA GLY A 130 -4.81 -12.77 12.76
C GLY A 130 -4.06 -13.32 11.55
N ALA A 131 -3.53 -12.43 10.70
CA ALA A 131 -2.70 -12.76 9.55
C ALA A 131 -1.40 -13.41 10.01
N GLY A 132 -1.00 -14.50 9.33
CA GLY A 132 0.23 -15.23 9.60
C GLY A 132 1.35 -14.87 8.61
N ASP A 133 2.50 -15.53 8.75
CA ASP A 133 3.66 -15.31 7.88
C ASP A 133 3.41 -15.72 6.41
N SER A 134 2.36 -16.52 6.15
CA SER A 134 1.95 -16.91 4.81
C SER A 134 0.90 -15.98 4.18
N THR A 135 0.35 -15.03 4.94
CA THR A 135 -0.62 -14.06 4.44
C THR A 135 0.10 -13.06 3.55
N SER A 136 -0.34 -12.92 2.30
CA SER A 136 0.27 -11.98 1.36
C SER A 136 -0.12 -10.54 1.69
N MET A 137 0.87 -9.66 1.83
CA MET A 137 0.71 -8.26 2.22
C MET A 137 0.97 -7.35 1.02
N ILE A 138 -0.08 -6.73 0.49
CA ILE A 138 -0.03 -5.99 -0.77
C ILE A 138 -0.35 -4.53 -0.50
N GLY A 139 0.63 -3.64 -0.73
CA GLY A 139 0.43 -2.20 -0.62
C GLY A 139 -0.14 -1.61 -1.90
N LEU A 140 -1.26 -0.90 -1.82
CA LEU A 140 -1.87 -0.11 -2.91
C LEU A 140 -1.69 1.37 -2.60
N SER A 141 -1.15 2.15 -3.54
CA SER A 141 -0.87 3.57 -3.28
C SER A 141 -1.03 4.48 -4.49
N HIS A 142 -1.38 5.74 -4.22
CA HIS A 142 -1.39 6.83 -5.20
C HIS A 142 -0.54 8.01 -4.73
N SER A 143 0.13 8.70 -5.65
CA SER A 143 0.84 9.96 -5.36
C SER A 143 1.88 9.80 -4.24
N LEU A 144 1.82 10.60 -3.16
CA LEU A 144 2.75 10.55 -2.03
C LEU A 144 2.80 9.18 -1.33
N ALA A 145 1.68 8.45 -1.27
CA ALA A 145 1.62 7.16 -0.59
C ALA A 145 2.58 6.11 -1.19
N HIS A 146 2.98 6.27 -2.44
CA HIS A 146 4.00 5.41 -3.04
C HIS A 146 5.33 5.48 -2.28
N ASN A 147 5.74 6.69 -1.88
CA ASN A 147 6.97 6.90 -1.13
C ASN A 147 6.92 6.19 0.22
N ASN A 148 5.79 6.32 0.93
CA ASN A 148 5.57 5.72 2.24
C ASN A 148 5.61 4.19 2.14
N ASN A 149 4.83 3.61 1.24
CA ASN A 149 4.74 2.15 1.08
C ASN A 149 6.08 1.56 0.65
N THR A 150 6.76 2.21 -0.29
CA THR A 150 8.07 1.75 -0.78
C THR A 150 9.15 1.90 0.30
N THR A 151 9.15 2.99 1.06
CA THR A 151 10.11 3.17 2.17
C THR A 151 9.86 2.15 3.27
N ALA A 152 8.61 1.92 3.64
CA ALA A 152 8.23 0.94 4.65
C ALA A 152 8.65 -0.48 4.21
N HIS A 153 8.36 -0.84 2.96
CA HIS A 153 8.83 -2.08 2.35
C HIS A 153 10.36 -2.23 2.42
N LEU A 154 11.12 -1.21 2.02
CA LEU A 154 12.59 -1.27 1.99
C LEU A 154 13.27 -1.25 3.37
N LEU A 155 12.64 -0.64 4.37
CA LEU A 155 13.21 -0.47 5.71
C LEU A 155 12.71 -1.49 6.74
N TYR A 156 11.50 -2.02 6.59
CA TYR A 156 10.87 -2.86 7.59
C TYR A 156 10.33 -4.18 7.04
N ASP A 157 10.45 -4.42 5.73
CA ASP A 157 9.89 -5.61 5.06
C ASP A 157 8.35 -5.67 5.23
N THR A 158 7.71 -4.49 5.22
CA THR A 158 6.28 -4.33 5.55
C THR A 158 5.35 -5.07 4.59
N PHE A 159 5.71 -5.13 3.30
CA PHE A 159 4.88 -5.65 2.21
C PHE A 159 5.62 -6.74 1.44
N ASP A 160 4.88 -7.70 0.89
CA ASP A 160 5.42 -8.62 -0.12
C ASP A 160 5.45 -7.94 -1.51
N GLN A 161 4.46 -7.08 -1.76
CA GLN A 161 4.30 -6.36 -3.02
C GLN A 161 3.76 -4.95 -2.81
N VAL A 162 4.19 -4.02 -3.67
CA VAL A 162 3.68 -2.64 -3.70
C VAL A 162 3.23 -2.32 -5.12
N TYR A 163 1.94 -2.04 -5.27
CA TYR A 163 1.34 -1.54 -6.51
C TYR A 163 1.00 -0.06 -6.35
N SER A 164 1.41 0.75 -7.32
CA SER A 164 1.17 2.19 -7.24
C SER A 164 0.94 2.86 -8.58
N VAL A 165 0.24 3.98 -8.54
CA VAL A 165 0.04 4.87 -9.67
C VAL A 165 0.42 6.31 -9.36
N ASN A 166 1.09 6.96 -10.31
CA ASN A 166 1.58 8.34 -10.21
C ASN A 166 2.40 8.62 -8.94
N GLY A 167 3.19 7.63 -8.50
CA GLY A 167 3.83 7.62 -7.20
C GLY A 167 5.07 8.52 -7.04
N ALA A 168 5.18 9.18 -5.89
CA ALA A 168 6.38 9.87 -5.43
C ALA A 168 7.54 8.89 -5.18
N GLN A 169 8.69 9.10 -5.84
CA GLN A 169 9.85 8.21 -5.72
C GLN A 169 10.49 8.26 -4.33
N THR A 170 11.16 7.19 -3.93
CA THR A 170 12.00 7.11 -2.71
C THR A 170 13.40 7.71 -2.93
N ASN A 171 13.96 8.34 -1.90
CA ASN A 171 15.32 8.91 -1.94
C ASN A 171 16.32 7.98 -1.26
N PHE A 172 17.45 7.74 -1.92
CA PHE A 172 18.58 7.00 -1.36
C PHE A 172 19.01 7.48 0.03
N TYR A 173 19.02 8.79 0.28
CA TYR A 173 19.41 9.35 1.59
C TYR A 173 18.41 8.99 2.70
N GLN A 174 17.11 8.90 2.41
CA GLN A 174 16.13 8.44 3.38
C GLN A 174 16.42 6.99 3.79
N ILE A 175 16.70 6.13 2.81
CA ILE A 175 17.01 4.72 3.08
C ILE A 175 18.34 4.58 3.82
N TYR A 176 19.42 5.21 3.34
CA TYR A 176 20.75 5.05 3.90
C TYR A 176 20.86 5.54 5.35
N ASN A 177 20.29 6.70 5.65
CA ASN A 177 20.41 7.27 7.00
C ASN A 177 19.53 6.52 8.01
N ASN A 178 18.38 6.01 7.58
CA ASN A 178 17.49 5.29 8.49
C ASN A 178 17.85 3.80 8.62
N LYS A 179 18.46 3.15 7.62
CA LYS A 179 18.98 1.76 7.76
C LYS A 179 19.94 1.58 8.94
N LYS A 180 20.80 2.58 9.20
CA LYS A 180 21.70 2.58 10.36
C LYS A 180 20.94 2.70 11.69
N ALA A 181 19.83 3.44 11.70
CA ALA A 181 19.00 3.62 12.88
C ALA A 181 18.18 2.35 13.20
N VAL A 182 17.73 1.61 12.17
CA VAL A 182 16.97 0.36 12.36
C VAL A 182 17.83 -0.91 12.52
N GLY A 183 19.17 -0.78 12.54
CA GLY A 183 20.07 -1.92 12.77
C GLY A 183 20.08 -2.97 11.64
N LEU A 184 19.69 -2.60 10.42
CA LEU A 184 19.65 -3.49 9.26
C LEU A 184 21.01 -3.59 8.56
N ASP A 185 21.83 -4.55 8.98
CA ASP A 185 23.06 -4.95 8.30
C ASP A 185 22.79 -6.11 7.33
N ARG A 186 22.06 -5.85 6.24
CA ARG A 186 21.93 -6.81 5.12
C ARG A 186 22.02 -6.14 3.75
N THR A 187 22.91 -6.71 2.98
CA THR A 187 23.42 -6.40 1.63
C THR A 187 22.35 -6.26 0.54
N GLY A 188 22.54 -5.26 -0.33
CA GLY A 188 22.08 -5.29 -1.73
C GLY A 188 20.70 -4.68 -2.02
N VAL A 189 20.57 -3.35 -1.96
CA VAL A 189 19.44 -2.65 -2.64
C VAL A 189 19.81 -2.50 -4.12
N PHE A 190 19.29 -3.38 -4.97
CA PHE A 190 19.38 -3.20 -6.43
C PHE A 190 18.20 -2.36 -6.91
N PHE A 191 18.47 -1.09 -7.23
CA PHE A 191 17.51 -0.26 -7.95
C PHE A 191 17.52 -0.65 -9.43
N ARG A 192 16.44 -1.30 -9.90
CA ARG A 192 16.19 -1.43 -11.35
C ARG A 192 15.35 -0.25 -11.80
N PHE A 193 16.03 0.80 -12.28
CA PHE A 193 15.36 1.93 -12.93
C PHE A 193 14.99 1.53 -14.36
N ASP A 194 13.73 1.15 -14.59
CA ASP A 194 13.18 1.17 -15.95
C ASP A 194 12.86 2.63 -16.31
N LEU A 195 13.91 3.35 -16.72
CA LEU A 195 13.77 4.65 -17.36
C LEU A 195 13.12 4.40 -18.72
N PHE A 196 11.83 4.70 -18.87
CA PHE A 196 11.20 4.77 -20.19
C PHE A 196 11.89 5.88 -20.99
N ARG A 197 12.95 5.51 -21.74
CA ARG A 197 13.38 6.28 -22.90
C ARG A 197 12.20 6.26 -23.87
N ARG A 198 11.58 7.41 -24.09
CA ARG A 198 10.90 7.66 -25.36
C ARG A 198 11.94 7.64 -26.48
N THR A 199 12.17 6.46 -27.02
CA THR A 199 12.49 6.22 -28.44
C THR A 199 11.15 5.90 -29.09
N THR A 200 10.65 6.57 -30.13
CA THR A 200 11.33 7.13 -31.31
C THR A 200 10.37 8.02 -32.15
N LEU A 201 10.97 9.02 -32.81
CA LEU A 201 10.79 9.46 -34.22
C LEU A 201 9.41 9.92 -34.75
N GLN A 202 9.34 11.21 -35.14
CA GLN A 202 9.51 11.63 -36.54
C GLN A 202 10.31 12.94 -36.59
#